data_AF-S5MJK0-F1
#
_entry.id   AF-S5MJK0-F1
#
_cell.length_a   1.000
_cell.length_b   1.000
_cell.length_c   1.000
_cell.angle_alpha   90.00
_cell.angle_beta   90.00
_cell.angle_gamma   90.00
#
_symmetry.space_group_name_H-M   'P 1'
#
loop_
_entity.id
_entity.type
_entity.pdbx_description
1 polymer ?
#
loop_
_entity_poly.entity_id
_entity_poly.type
_entity_poly.pdbx_seq_one_letter_code
_entity_poly.pdbx_strand_id
1 'polypeptide(L)'
;MGKIKILKNNKKSQFMIGSLLAFFVVSLTYSLTLLFSPIINNENILQINTSIIEQEFSKFLLIFLYNGKSIILAENDIIIYWLPLALSSLGMIVMIFRLIIHLVGYKAKTKKGIARIVRPIRSYQLTMIFAWIIFSLLTISMFLSLLSASPFLMGIVLEFGSGNFISINKEATSKVIEILQTQPNQIYWLTFALFSQIPGAAAIETDNKTFELIMWFVLPIILPFISILIAFAGNICGECSWWRINLIVLKDIDLQTGANLVESYSKVEKPKIKESKESKDIKEIKEVKEINQVNKIKVDYDPKIEKKCILFYKNLVKMLENSNNKDSLIYKETIEKLEIIAENKENDWNTIATEVEAQMNIFTSTDKQFVDLIEQIILNPRLDFFGRYKKDLEELIEGYRFALKTWDLFAAEIKLEQIFAIAFRNQELLPKIGFCLKNKINSNFKNIDQKTNVIGRLEIAKNNKDYKNYREICTEIIKEMSPIKPIISSYVDKIIYN
;
A
#
# COMPACT_ATOMS: atom_id res chain seq x y z
N MET A 1 -3.57 -31.52 15.90
CA MET A 1 -2.62 -30.39 15.71
C MET A 1 -3.17 -29.47 14.63
N GLY A 2 -3.36 -28.18 14.92
CA GLY A 2 -3.74 -27.19 13.91
C GLY A 2 -2.66 -27.03 12.82
N LYS A 3 -3.07 -26.91 11.56
CA LYS A 3 -2.20 -26.51 10.45
C LYS A 3 -2.50 -25.06 10.07
N ILE A 4 -1.48 -24.21 10.04
CA ILE A 4 -1.60 -22.82 9.60
C ILE A 4 -1.68 -22.79 8.08
N LYS A 5 -2.88 -22.52 7.55
CA LYS A 5 -3.14 -22.33 6.11
C LYS A 5 -2.97 -20.87 5.73
N ILE A 6 -1.70 -20.44 5.67
CA ILE A 6 -1.27 -19.03 5.63
C ILE A 6 -1.95 -18.21 4.51
N LEU A 7 -2.25 -18.82 3.35
CA LEU A 7 -2.82 -18.10 2.19
C LEU A 7 -4.24 -18.56 1.80
N LYS A 8 -4.86 -19.57 2.44
CA LYS A 8 -6.20 -20.06 2.02
C LYS A 8 -7.24 -18.96 2.13
N ASN A 9 -7.06 -18.06 3.09
CA ASN A 9 -7.90 -16.90 3.33
C ASN A 9 -7.23 -15.58 2.87
N ASN A 10 -6.06 -15.63 2.22
CA ASN A 10 -5.32 -14.45 1.75
C ASN A 10 -5.34 -14.37 0.21
N LYS A 11 -6.45 -13.80 -0.31
CA LYS A 11 -6.68 -13.60 -1.74
C LYS A 11 -5.49 -12.98 -2.49
N LYS A 12 -4.77 -12.02 -1.87
CA LYS A 12 -3.63 -11.33 -2.49
C LYS A 12 -2.48 -12.28 -2.85
N SER A 13 -2.15 -13.23 -1.97
CA SER A 13 -1.06 -14.18 -2.27
C SER A 13 -1.52 -15.38 -3.10
N GLN A 14 -2.81 -15.73 -3.08
CA GLN A 14 -3.37 -16.67 -4.05
C GLN A 14 -3.31 -16.07 -5.46
N PHE A 15 -3.64 -14.78 -5.60
CA PHE A 15 -3.51 -14.05 -6.86
C PHE A 15 -2.05 -14.05 -7.35
N MET A 16 -1.07 -13.68 -6.52
CA MET A 16 0.37 -13.75 -6.85
C MET A 16 0.79 -15.11 -7.42
N ILE A 17 0.42 -16.22 -6.76
CA ILE A 17 0.81 -17.57 -7.24
C ILE A 17 0.10 -17.89 -8.56
N GLY A 18 -1.18 -17.55 -8.69
CA GLY A 18 -1.95 -17.79 -9.92
C GLY A 18 -1.46 -16.98 -11.12
N SER A 19 -1.17 -15.69 -10.93
CA SER A 19 -0.66 -14.80 -11.99
C SER A 19 0.71 -15.23 -12.50
N LEU A 20 1.60 -15.67 -11.60
CA LEU A 20 2.93 -16.14 -11.98
C LEU A 20 2.88 -17.52 -12.64
N LEU A 21 2.01 -18.43 -12.19
CA LEU A 21 1.76 -19.68 -12.91
C LEU A 21 1.20 -19.43 -14.32
N ALA A 22 0.26 -18.48 -14.48
CA ALA A 22 -0.25 -18.10 -15.80
C ALA A 22 0.85 -17.54 -16.71
N PHE A 23 1.71 -16.65 -16.20
CA PHE A 23 2.87 -16.13 -16.93
C PHE A 23 3.86 -17.24 -17.34
N PHE A 24 4.20 -18.15 -16.41
CA PHE A 24 5.06 -19.28 -16.74
C PHE A 24 4.46 -20.20 -17.79
N VAL A 25 3.14 -20.45 -17.77
CA VAL A 25 2.46 -21.23 -18.82
C VAL A 25 2.50 -20.49 -20.17
N VAL A 26 2.28 -19.18 -20.20
CA VAL A 26 2.35 -18.38 -21.45
C VAL A 26 3.77 -18.39 -22.02
N SER A 27 4.81 -18.11 -21.21
CA SER A 27 6.21 -18.16 -21.62
C SER A 27 6.68 -19.55 -22.06
N LEU A 28 6.25 -20.60 -21.34
CA LEU A 28 6.57 -21.98 -21.69
C LEU A 28 5.92 -22.38 -23.02
N THR A 29 4.65 -22.03 -23.22
CA THR A 29 3.94 -22.30 -24.48
C THR A 29 4.57 -21.54 -25.64
N TYR A 30 4.90 -20.26 -25.45
CA TYR A 30 5.63 -19.45 -26.44
C TYR A 30 6.97 -20.11 -26.83
N SER A 31 7.78 -20.51 -25.84
CA SER A 31 9.08 -21.13 -26.09
C SER A 31 8.96 -22.49 -26.79
N LEU A 32 7.96 -23.30 -26.42
CA LEU A 32 7.65 -24.55 -27.13
C LEU A 32 7.19 -24.31 -28.56
N THR A 33 6.36 -23.30 -28.82
CA THR A 33 5.94 -22.99 -30.20
C THR A 33 7.14 -22.58 -31.07
N LEU A 34 8.08 -21.79 -30.55
CA LEU A 34 9.31 -21.45 -31.27
C LEU A 34 10.25 -22.66 -31.46
N LEU A 35 10.43 -23.49 -30.43
CA LEU A 35 11.22 -24.74 -30.51
C LEU A 35 10.71 -25.68 -31.61
N PHE A 36 9.40 -25.77 -31.80
CA PHE A 36 8.78 -26.63 -32.81
C PHE A 36 8.58 -25.96 -34.18
N SER A 37 8.96 -24.68 -34.35
CA SER A 37 8.82 -23.94 -35.62
C SER A 37 9.90 -24.36 -36.62
N PRO A 38 9.59 -25.02 -37.76
CA PRO A 38 10.63 -25.50 -38.69
C PRO A 38 11.49 -24.40 -39.31
N ILE A 39 10.98 -23.16 -39.37
CA ILE A 39 11.74 -21.97 -39.82
C ILE A 39 12.91 -21.63 -38.86
N ILE A 40 12.84 -22.01 -37.59
CA ILE A 40 13.88 -21.75 -36.58
C ILE A 40 14.81 -22.95 -36.50
N ASN A 41 15.60 -23.13 -37.54
CA ASN A 41 16.59 -24.21 -37.67
C ASN A 41 18.02 -23.64 -37.77
N ASN A 42 19.02 -24.49 -37.55
CA ASN A 42 20.43 -24.09 -37.51
C ASN A 42 20.95 -23.52 -38.83
N GLU A 43 20.39 -23.93 -39.97
CA GLU A 43 20.80 -23.44 -41.29
C GLU A 43 20.33 -22.00 -41.49
N ASN A 44 19.04 -21.73 -41.27
CA ASN A 44 18.48 -20.37 -41.34
C ASN A 44 19.15 -19.44 -40.30
N ILE A 45 19.36 -19.90 -39.05
CA ILE A 45 20.06 -19.13 -38.02
C ILE A 45 21.48 -18.74 -38.49
N LEU A 46 22.21 -19.66 -39.13
CA LEU A 46 23.57 -19.39 -39.61
C LEU A 46 23.56 -18.45 -40.82
N GLN A 47 22.64 -18.62 -41.77
CA GLN A 47 22.50 -17.76 -42.95
C GLN A 47 22.14 -16.32 -42.56
N ILE A 48 21.23 -16.13 -41.60
CA ILE A 48 20.83 -14.80 -41.09
C ILE A 48 21.99 -14.13 -40.36
N ASN A 49 22.62 -14.80 -39.40
CA ASN A 49 23.81 -14.27 -38.70
C ASN A 49 24.92 -13.87 -39.69
N THR A 50 25.16 -14.69 -40.73
CA THR A 50 26.16 -14.40 -41.77
C THR A 50 25.79 -13.14 -42.55
N SER A 51 24.52 -13.02 -42.96
CA SER A 51 24.00 -11.84 -43.68
C SER A 51 24.13 -10.53 -42.88
N ILE A 52 24.03 -10.60 -41.55
CA ILE A 52 24.26 -9.46 -40.65
C ILE A 52 25.76 -9.17 -40.51
N ILE A 53 26.61 -10.18 -40.35
CA ILE A 53 28.07 -10.02 -40.24
C ILE A 53 28.68 -9.40 -41.51
N GLU A 54 28.12 -9.71 -42.69
CA GLU A 54 28.50 -9.08 -43.97
C GLU A 54 28.27 -7.55 -44.02
N GLN A 55 27.54 -6.97 -43.07
CA GLN A 55 27.26 -5.53 -42.95
C GLN A 55 28.13 -4.86 -41.87
N GLU A 56 29.40 -5.25 -41.81
CA GLU A 56 30.40 -4.72 -40.86
C GLU A 56 30.10 -5.01 -39.37
N PHE A 57 29.12 -5.85 -39.06
CA PHE A 57 28.81 -6.26 -37.70
C PHE A 57 29.77 -7.35 -37.19
N SER A 58 30.46 -7.06 -36.10
CA SER A 58 31.40 -7.96 -35.44
C SER A 58 30.86 -8.47 -34.10
N LYS A 59 31.29 -9.65 -33.63
CA LYS A 59 30.90 -10.17 -32.31
C LYS A 59 31.58 -9.36 -31.20
N PHE A 60 30.79 -8.59 -30.46
CA PHE A 60 31.26 -7.79 -29.30
C PHE A 60 31.10 -8.55 -27.98
N LEU A 61 30.04 -9.35 -27.87
CA LEU A 61 29.84 -10.34 -26.80
C LEU A 61 29.27 -11.63 -27.42
N LEU A 62 29.19 -12.71 -26.64
CA LEU A 62 28.73 -14.03 -27.10
C LEU A 62 27.32 -14.04 -27.72
N ILE A 63 26.56 -12.96 -27.50
CA ILE A 63 25.15 -12.77 -27.82
C ILE A 63 24.90 -11.49 -28.64
N PHE A 64 25.87 -10.57 -28.73
CA PHE A 64 25.67 -9.24 -29.33
C PHE A 64 26.65 -8.98 -30.49
N LEU A 65 26.10 -8.47 -31.58
CA LEU A 65 26.80 -8.01 -32.78
C LEU A 65 26.89 -6.47 -32.77
N TYR A 66 28.01 -5.90 -33.18
CA TYR A 66 28.28 -4.46 -33.13
C TYR A 66 29.16 -4.02 -34.31
N ASN A 67 28.79 -2.90 -34.94
CA ASN A 67 29.48 -2.29 -36.10
C ASN A 67 30.18 -0.96 -35.75
N GLY A 68 30.32 -0.61 -34.47
CA GLY A 68 30.85 0.69 -34.03
C GLY A 68 29.80 1.79 -33.83
N LYS A 69 28.54 1.60 -34.26
CA LYS A 69 27.45 2.60 -34.15
C LYS A 69 26.15 2.02 -33.57
N SER A 70 25.77 0.83 -33.99
CA SER A 70 24.56 0.13 -33.56
C SER A 70 24.85 -1.32 -33.14
N ILE A 71 24.02 -1.83 -32.24
CA ILE A 71 24.08 -3.19 -31.69
C ILE A 71 22.88 -3.98 -32.21
N ILE A 72 23.11 -5.21 -32.65
CA ILE A 72 22.09 -6.20 -32.99
C ILE A 72 22.23 -7.41 -32.05
N LEU A 73 21.12 -8.05 -31.69
CA LEU A 73 21.14 -9.29 -30.93
C LEU A 73 21.26 -10.48 -31.91
N ALA A 74 22.27 -11.32 -31.75
CA ALA A 74 22.48 -12.46 -32.63
C ALA A 74 21.32 -13.47 -32.56
N GLU A 75 20.96 -14.08 -33.68
CA GLU A 75 20.02 -15.18 -33.74
C GLU A 75 20.65 -16.42 -33.11
N ASN A 76 20.02 -16.98 -32.08
CA ASN A 76 20.61 -18.08 -31.31
C ASN A 76 19.51 -18.93 -30.67
N ASP A 77 19.48 -20.22 -30.95
CA ASP A 77 18.50 -21.19 -30.44
C ASP A 77 18.39 -21.20 -28.91
N ILE A 78 19.54 -21.01 -28.22
CA ILE A 78 19.61 -20.90 -26.77
C ILE A 78 18.79 -19.71 -26.26
N ILE A 79 18.84 -18.58 -26.95
CA ILE A 79 18.16 -17.33 -26.55
C ILE A 79 16.70 -17.38 -26.98
N ILE A 80 16.45 -17.81 -28.22
CA ILE A 80 15.13 -17.84 -28.84
C ILE A 80 14.19 -18.74 -28.02
N TYR A 81 14.59 -19.96 -27.65
CA TYR A 81 13.69 -20.89 -26.96
C TYR A 81 14.26 -21.61 -25.72
N TRP A 82 15.53 -22.03 -25.66
CA TRP A 82 15.98 -22.84 -24.50
C TRP A 82 16.00 -22.08 -23.17
N LEU A 83 16.53 -20.86 -23.16
CA LEU A 83 16.63 -20.03 -21.96
C LEU A 83 15.25 -19.67 -21.38
N PRO A 84 14.29 -19.12 -22.17
CA PRO A 84 12.95 -18.85 -21.64
C PRO A 84 12.21 -20.14 -21.24
N LEU A 85 12.38 -21.25 -21.98
CA LEU A 85 11.81 -22.57 -21.62
C LEU A 85 12.33 -23.10 -20.29
N ALA A 86 13.65 -23.01 -20.04
CA ALA A 86 14.27 -23.46 -18.81
C ALA A 86 13.82 -22.60 -17.61
N LEU A 87 13.81 -21.27 -17.76
CA LEU A 87 13.38 -20.34 -16.73
C LEU A 87 11.87 -20.48 -16.40
N SER A 88 11.01 -20.62 -17.41
CA SER A 88 9.58 -20.83 -17.20
C SER A 88 9.29 -22.18 -16.54
N SER A 89 10.00 -23.25 -16.95
CA SER A 89 9.88 -24.59 -16.34
C SER A 89 10.30 -24.58 -14.87
N LEU A 90 11.44 -23.96 -14.56
CA LEU A 90 11.94 -23.81 -13.18
C LEU A 90 10.95 -22.99 -12.32
N GLY A 91 10.46 -21.86 -12.85
CA GLY A 91 9.45 -21.03 -12.19
C GLY A 91 8.16 -21.77 -11.89
N MET A 92 7.65 -22.54 -12.87
CA MET A 92 6.46 -23.37 -12.73
C MET A 92 6.64 -24.44 -11.67
N ILE A 93 7.77 -25.16 -11.64
CA ILE A 93 8.08 -26.15 -10.59
C ILE A 93 8.09 -25.50 -9.21
N VAL A 94 8.80 -24.36 -9.05
CA VAL A 94 8.89 -23.63 -7.77
C VAL A 94 7.50 -23.19 -7.29
N MET A 95 6.65 -22.66 -8.18
CA MET A 95 5.32 -22.19 -7.81
C MET A 95 4.30 -23.32 -7.59
N ILE A 96 4.41 -24.45 -8.29
CA ILE A 96 3.60 -25.65 -8.01
C ILE A 96 3.95 -26.20 -6.62
N PHE A 97 5.24 -26.37 -6.30
CA PHE A 97 5.65 -26.75 -4.94
C PHE A 97 5.14 -25.74 -3.90
N ARG A 98 5.20 -24.44 -4.21
CA ARG A 98 4.68 -23.41 -3.31
C ARG A 98 3.17 -23.55 -3.09
N LEU A 99 2.40 -23.77 -4.16
CA LEU A 99 0.96 -23.96 -4.11
C LEU A 99 0.57 -25.20 -3.30
N ILE A 100 1.29 -26.32 -3.47
CA ILE A 100 1.09 -27.56 -2.69
C ILE A 100 1.37 -27.31 -1.21
N ILE A 101 2.55 -26.78 -0.86
CA ILE A 101 2.92 -26.45 0.54
C ILE A 101 1.87 -25.51 1.15
N HIS A 102 1.37 -24.57 0.36
CA HIS A 102 0.34 -23.65 0.80
C HIS A 102 -1.02 -24.37 1.09
N LEU A 103 -1.53 -25.19 0.17
CA LEU A 103 -2.79 -25.92 0.34
C LEU A 103 -2.73 -26.91 1.52
N VAL A 104 -1.59 -27.59 1.67
CA VAL A 104 -1.33 -28.54 2.76
C VAL A 104 -1.23 -27.82 4.11
N GLY A 105 -0.62 -26.63 4.16
CA GLY A 105 -0.43 -25.80 5.35
C GLY A 105 0.71 -26.25 6.27
N TYR A 106 1.24 -25.32 7.06
CA TYR A 106 2.36 -25.56 7.97
C TYR A 106 1.88 -26.12 9.31
N LYS A 107 2.61 -27.07 9.90
CA LYS A 107 2.40 -27.45 11.31
C LYS A 107 2.95 -26.32 12.21
N ALA A 108 2.11 -25.78 13.10
CA ALA A 108 2.50 -24.75 14.06
C ALA A 108 3.55 -25.26 15.09
N LYS A 109 3.52 -26.56 15.39
CA LYS A 109 4.33 -27.22 16.42
C LYS A 109 5.38 -28.16 15.83
N THR A 110 6.52 -28.27 16.51
CA THR A 110 7.49 -29.36 16.28
C THR A 110 6.95 -30.71 16.78
N LYS A 111 7.65 -31.83 16.50
CA LYS A 111 7.33 -33.13 17.12
C LYS A 111 7.37 -33.08 18.66
N LYS A 112 8.12 -32.13 19.25
CA LYS A 112 8.23 -31.89 20.70
C LYS A 112 7.24 -30.84 21.24
N GLY A 113 6.19 -30.48 20.48
CA GLY A 113 5.13 -29.56 20.94
C GLY A 113 5.46 -28.06 20.90
N ILE A 114 6.75 -27.68 20.88
CA ILE A 114 7.21 -26.28 20.84
C ILE A 114 6.70 -25.56 19.59
N ALA A 115 6.11 -24.36 19.76
CA ALA A 115 5.64 -23.48 18.69
C ALA A 115 6.82 -22.90 17.88
N ARG A 116 6.69 -22.81 16.54
CA ARG A 116 7.82 -22.43 15.66
C ARG A 116 7.50 -21.26 14.72
N ILE A 117 7.62 -20.05 15.26
CA ILE A 117 7.39 -18.74 14.60
C ILE A 117 8.17 -18.61 13.28
N VAL A 118 9.45 -18.98 13.28
CA VAL A 118 10.42 -18.61 12.25
C VAL A 118 10.18 -19.30 10.89
N ARG A 119 9.70 -20.55 10.88
CA ARG A 119 9.62 -21.37 9.66
C ARG A 119 8.57 -20.90 8.63
N PRO A 120 7.31 -20.61 9.00
CA PRO A 120 6.31 -20.12 8.05
C PRO A 120 6.66 -18.75 7.46
N ILE A 121 7.15 -17.81 8.28
CA ILE A 121 7.49 -16.44 7.85
C ILE A 121 8.70 -16.44 6.90
N ARG A 122 9.82 -17.05 7.29
CA ARG A 122 11.02 -17.12 6.42
C ARG A 122 10.73 -17.85 5.10
N SER A 123 9.89 -18.89 5.12
CA SER A 123 9.49 -19.57 3.90
C SER A 123 8.64 -18.68 2.96
N TYR A 124 7.81 -17.78 3.51
CA TYR A 124 7.12 -16.79 2.68
C TYR A 124 8.08 -15.74 2.11
N GLN A 125 9.01 -15.21 2.91
CA GLN A 125 10.03 -14.27 2.45
C GLN A 125 10.88 -14.85 1.32
N LEU A 126 11.36 -16.09 1.46
CA LEU A 126 12.08 -16.81 0.39
C LEU A 126 11.22 -16.95 -0.88
N THR A 127 9.91 -17.16 -0.73
CA THR A 127 9.00 -17.24 -1.89
C THR A 127 8.92 -15.90 -2.62
N MET A 128 8.82 -14.78 -1.91
CA MET A 128 8.82 -13.44 -2.51
C MET A 128 10.13 -13.16 -3.27
N ILE A 129 11.27 -13.52 -2.67
CA ILE A 129 12.60 -13.34 -3.29
C ILE A 129 12.70 -14.16 -4.58
N PHE A 130 12.36 -15.45 -4.54
CA PHE A 130 12.35 -16.29 -5.75
C PHE A 130 11.34 -15.82 -6.80
N ALA A 131 10.15 -15.35 -6.38
CA ALA A 131 9.13 -14.85 -7.29
C ALA A 131 9.62 -13.60 -8.06
N TRP A 132 10.25 -12.64 -7.38
CA TRP A 132 10.86 -11.47 -8.02
C TRP A 132 12.06 -11.85 -8.91
N ILE A 133 12.99 -12.68 -8.44
CA ILE A 133 14.16 -13.11 -9.23
C ILE A 133 13.74 -13.81 -10.51
N ILE A 134 12.86 -14.81 -10.42
CA ILE A 134 12.42 -15.59 -11.59
C ILE A 134 11.57 -14.73 -12.53
N PHE A 135 10.71 -13.86 -12.01
CA PHE A 135 9.95 -12.91 -12.82
C PHE A 135 10.87 -11.98 -13.62
N SER A 136 11.86 -11.35 -12.98
CA SER A 136 12.79 -10.44 -13.64
C SER A 136 13.67 -11.14 -14.67
N LEU A 137 14.25 -12.30 -14.32
CA LEU A 137 15.06 -13.10 -15.25
C LEU A 137 14.26 -13.58 -16.46
N LEU A 138 13.04 -14.09 -16.24
CA LEU A 138 12.19 -14.54 -17.35
C LEU A 138 11.69 -13.38 -18.20
N THR A 139 11.43 -12.20 -17.62
CA THR A 139 11.03 -11.00 -18.38
C THR A 139 12.16 -10.54 -19.30
N ILE A 140 13.39 -10.48 -18.79
CA ILE A 140 14.58 -10.16 -19.59
C ILE A 140 14.80 -11.24 -20.66
N SER A 141 14.69 -12.53 -20.31
CA SER A 141 14.85 -13.63 -21.25
C SER A 141 13.79 -13.64 -22.35
N MET A 142 12.54 -13.29 -22.06
CA MET A 142 11.46 -13.18 -23.03
C MET A 142 11.69 -12.00 -23.98
N PHE A 143 12.23 -10.88 -23.47
CA PHE A 143 12.61 -9.72 -24.30
C PHE A 143 13.78 -10.07 -25.24
N LEU A 144 14.84 -10.70 -24.74
CA LEU A 144 15.97 -11.15 -25.57
C LEU A 144 15.54 -12.22 -26.58
N SER A 145 14.68 -13.16 -26.18
CA SER A 145 14.08 -14.14 -27.09
C SER A 145 13.32 -13.46 -28.23
N LEU A 146 12.45 -12.48 -27.93
CA LEU A 146 11.70 -11.74 -28.94
C LEU A 146 12.61 -10.99 -29.93
N LEU A 147 13.69 -10.36 -29.45
CA LEU A 147 14.66 -9.67 -30.31
C LEU A 147 15.41 -10.66 -31.22
N SER A 148 15.92 -11.76 -30.66
CA SER A 148 16.65 -12.81 -31.39
C SER A 148 15.75 -13.58 -32.35
N ALA A 149 14.44 -13.63 -32.08
CA ALA A 149 13.43 -14.23 -32.94
C ALA A 149 12.82 -13.25 -33.96
N SER A 150 13.07 -11.93 -33.87
CA SER A 150 12.44 -10.93 -34.74
C SER A 150 12.61 -11.16 -36.26
N PRO A 151 13.74 -11.73 -36.76
CA PRO A 151 13.86 -12.09 -38.18
C PRO A 151 12.83 -13.15 -38.60
N PHE A 152 12.58 -14.15 -37.75
CA PHE A 152 11.64 -15.24 -38.00
C PHE A 152 10.19 -14.86 -37.73
N LEU A 153 9.95 -14.00 -36.74
CA LEU A 153 8.62 -13.58 -36.31
C LEU A 153 8.03 -12.47 -37.18
N MET A 154 8.83 -11.44 -37.46
CA MET A 154 8.36 -10.20 -38.09
C MET A 154 9.01 -9.97 -39.46
N GLY A 155 9.98 -10.81 -39.86
CA GLY A 155 10.72 -10.63 -41.10
C GLY A 155 11.75 -9.49 -41.05
N ILE A 156 12.10 -8.97 -39.86
CA ILE A 156 12.89 -7.75 -39.71
C ILE A 156 14.04 -7.91 -38.71
N VAL A 157 15.12 -7.15 -38.93
CA VAL A 157 16.29 -7.08 -38.03
C VAL A 157 16.28 -5.76 -37.27
N LEU A 158 16.12 -5.82 -35.95
CA LEU A 158 16.16 -4.67 -35.06
C LEU A 158 17.59 -4.32 -34.64
N GLU A 159 17.95 -3.06 -34.80
CA GLU A 159 19.21 -2.48 -34.32
C GLU A 159 18.97 -1.41 -33.24
N PHE A 160 19.94 -1.29 -32.32
CA PHE A 160 19.92 -0.34 -31.21
C PHE A 160 21.11 0.62 -31.36
N GLY A 161 20.84 1.89 -31.67
CA GLY A 161 21.86 2.90 -31.94
C GLY A 161 21.89 4.02 -30.90
N SER A 162 22.95 4.84 -30.93
CA SER A 162 23.07 6.04 -30.10
C SER A 162 22.20 7.22 -30.60
N GLY A 163 21.82 7.23 -31.88
CA GLY A 163 20.95 8.25 -32.48
C GLY A 163 19.45 7.92 -32.40
N ASN A 164 19.08 6.68 -32.72
CA ASN A 164 17.73 6.15 -32.56
C ASN A 164 17.77 4.95 -31.62
N PHE A 165 16.95 4.97 -30.57
CA PHE A 165 16.95 3.91 -29.54
C PHE A 165 16.62 2.52 -30.12
N ILE A 166 15.75 2.46 -31.13
CA ILE A 166 15.46 1.28 -31.94
C ILE A 166 15.30 1.74 -33.40
N SER A 167 15.95 1.07 -34.34
CA SER A 167 15.71 1.19 -35.79
C SER A 167 15.67 -0.19 -36.46
N ILE A 168 15.17 -0.24 -37.69
CA ILE A 168 15.18 -1.44 -38.53
C ILE A 168 16.37 -1.34 -39.49
N ASN A 169 17.27 -2.32 -39.46
CA ASN A 169 18.32 -2.42 -40.46
C ASN A 169 17.70 -2.94 -41.76
N LYS A 170 17.49 -2.02 -42.72
CA LYS A 170 16.83 -2.31 -44.01
C LYS A 170 17.61 -3.31 -44.87
N GLU A 171 18.94 -3.21 -44.90
CA GLU A 171 19.79 -4.07 -45.74
C GLU A 171 19.85 -5.49 -45.17
N ALA A 172 19.89 -5.65 -43.85
CA ALA A 172 19.80 -6.97 -43.22
C ALA A 172 18.41 -7.57 -43.43
N THR A 173 17.37 -6.74 -43.26
CA THR A 173 15.96 -7.12 -43.45
C THR A 173 15.70 -7.64 -44.86
N SER A 174 16.21 -7.01 -45.93
CA SER A 174 16.01 -7.51 -47.29
C SER A 174 16.66 -8.88 -47.53
N LYS A 175 17.90 -9.10 -47.05
CA LYS A 175 18.57 -10.42 -47.11
C LYS A 175 17.82 -11.48 -46.30
N VAL A 176 17.33 -11.14 -45.11
CA VAL A 176 16.51 -12.03 -44.27
C VAL A 176 15.22 -12.43 -44.97
N ILE A 177 14.54 -11.50 -45.63
CA ILE A 177 13.34 -11.78 -46.41
C ILE A 177 13.64 -12.75 -47.56
N GLU A 178 14.75 -12.56 -48.29
CA GLU A 178 15.19 -13.49 -49.35
C GLU A 178 15.48 -14.90 -48.82
N ILE A 179 16.15 -15.04 -47.67
CA ILE A 179 16.40 -16.33 -47.01
C ILE A 179 15.08 -17.02 -46.61
N LEU A 180 14.11 -16.27 -46.09
CA LEU A 180 12.88 -16.81 -45.51
C LEU A 180 11.68 -16.85 -46.48
N GLN A 181 11.85 -16.44 -47.74
CA GLN A 181 10.79 -16.17 -48.73
C GLN A 181 9.76 -17.30 -48.95
N THR A 182 10.14 -18.55 -48.69
CA THR A 182 9.28 -19.74 -48.87
C THR A 182 8.76 -20.36 -47.57
N GLN A 183 9.16 -19.83 -46.41
CA GLN A 183 8.93 -20.45 -45.10
C GLN A 183 8.03 -19.69 -44.10
N PRO A 184 7.30 -18.59 -44.41
CA PRO A 184 6.54 -17.85 -43.37
C PRO A 184 5.41 -18.66 -42.74
N ASN A 185 4.92 -19.72 -43.41
CA ASN A 185 3.93 -20.66 -42.86
C ASN A 185 4.53 -21.71 -41.90
N GLN A 186 5.85 -21.68 -41.69
CA GLN A 186 6.62 -22.61 -40.84
C GLN A 186 7.04 -21.96 -39.52
N ILE A 187 6.45 -20.82 -39.15
CA ILE A 187 6.55 -20.26 -37.81
C ILE A 187 5.30 -20.62 -36.98
N TYR A 188 5.50 -20.98 -35.72
CA TYR A 188 4.43 -21.22 -34.76
C TYR A 188 4.60 -20.26 -33.57
N TRP A 189 3.53 -19.54 -33.24
CA TRP A 189 3.41 -18.85 -31.97
C TRP A 189 1.95 -18.73 -31.54
N LEU A 190 1.72 -18.42 -30.25
CA LEU A 190 0.41 -18.46 -29.59
C LEU A 190 -0.77 -17.78 -30.32
N THR A 191 -0.51 -16.68 -31.04
CA THR A 191 -1.54 -15.91 -31.78
C THR A 191 -1.55 -16.19 -33.28
N PHE A 192 -0.57 -16.93 -33.83
CA PHE A 192 -0.35 -17.10 -35.28
C PHE A 192 -1.60 -17.56 -36.04
N ALA A 193 -2.38 -18.47 -35.44
CA ALA A 193 -3.65 -18.96 -36.02
C ALA A 193 -4.69 -17.86 -36.31
N LEU A 194 -4.60 -16.68 -35.65
CA LEU A 194 -5.52 -15.56 -35.83
C LEU A 194 -5.26 -14.75 -37.12
N PHE A 195 -4.12 -14.97 -37.80
CA PHE A 195 -3.71 -14.20 -38.99
C PHE A 195 -2.83 -15.01 -39.97
N SER A 196 -2.75 -16.32 -39.82
CA SER A 196 -2.10 -17.25 -40.78
C SER A 196 -2.62 -17.19 -42.23
N GLN A 197 -3.69 -16.42 -42.48
CA GLN A 197 -4.23 -16.13 -43.82
C GLN A 197 -3.79 -14.77 -44.39
N ILE A 198 -3.14 -13.93 -43.58
CA ILE A 198 -2.59 -12.65 -44.03
C ILE A 198 -1.22 -12.92 -44.67
N PRO A 199 -0.88 -12.32 -45.83
CA PRO A 199 0.47 -12.38 -46.38
C PRO A 199 1.53 -11.93 -45.36
N GLY A 200 2.76 -12.42 -45.48
CA GLY A 200 3.86 -12.00 -44.59
C GLY A 200 4.18 -10.52 -44.72
N ALA A 201 4.80 -9.92 -43.69
CA ALA A 201 5.10 -8.50 -43.61
C ALA A 201 5.76 -7.91 -44.88
N ALA A 202 6.67 -8.66 -45.52
CA ALA A 202 7.33 -8.28 -46.77
C ALA A 202 6.38 -8.07 -47.97
N ALA A 203 5.29 -8.85 -48.07
CA ALA A 203 4.28 -8.71 -49.13
C ALA A 203 3.24 -7.62 -48.80
N ILE A 204 3.10 -7.28 -47.52
CA ILE A 204 2.24 -6.19 -47.05
C ILE A 204 2.91 -4.82 -47.28
N GLU A 205 4.23 -4.74 -47.12
CA GLU A 205 5.01 -3.52 -47.35
C GLU A 205 4.92 -3.07 -48.82
N THR A 206 4.92 -4.01 -49.77
CA THR A 206 4.67 -3.71 -51.21
C THR A 206 3.23 -3.27 -51.50
N ASP A 207 2.26 -3.71 -50.71
CA ASP A 207 0.83 -3.42 -50.88
C ASP A 207 0.35 -2.16 -50.12
N ASN A 208 1.22 -1.48 -49.36
CA ASN A 208 0.90 -0.33 -48.50
C ASN A 208 -0.24 -0.58 -47.47
N LYS A 209 -0.45 -1.84 -47.04
CA LYS A 209 -1.52 -2.20 -46.09
C LYS A 209 -1.11 -2.02 -44.63
N THR A 210 -1.03 -0.77 -44.19
CA THR A 210 -0.54 -0.37 -42.86
C THR A 210 -1.16 -1.13 -41.68
N PHE A 211 -2.45 -1.49 -41.74
CA PHE A 211 -3.11 -2.22 -40.67
C PHE A 211 -2.63 -3.68 -40.52
N GLU A 212 -2.48 -4.39 -41.65
CA GLU A 212 -1.96 -5.76 -41.66
C GLU A 212 -0.50 -5.80 -41.16
N LEU A 213 0.29 -4.78 -41.52
CA LEU A 213 1.66 -4.62 -41.07
C LEU A 213 1.74 -4.46 -39.54
N ILE A 214 0.92 -3.55 -38.96
CA ILE A 214 0.82 -3.35 -37.51
C ILE A 214 0.44 -4.65 -36.78
N MET A 215 -0.47 -5.45 -37.35
CA MET A 215 -0.89 -6.72 -36.76
C MET A 215 0.29 -7.72 -36.66
N TRP A 216 1.15 -7.82 -37.68
CA TRP A 216 2.36 -8.65 -37.63
C TRP A 216 3.35 -8.24 -36.54
N PHE A 217 3.49 -6.94 -36.25
CA PHE A 217 4.36 -6.46 -35.16
C PHE A 217 3.75 -6.67 -33.76
N VAL A 218 2.44 -6.47 -33.60
CA VAL A 218 1.78 -6.45 -32.27
C VAL A 218 1.41 -7.85 -31.78
N LEU A 219 0.90 -8.72 -32.66
CA LEU A 219 0.34 -10.01 -32.26
C LEU A 219 1.34 -11.03 -31.69
N PRO A 220 2.63 -11.13 -32.10
CA PRO A 220 3.60 -11.99 -31.43
C PRO A 220 3.83 -11.58 -29.96
N ILE A 221 3.70 -10.28 -29.66
CA ILE A 221 4.08 -9.66 -28.39
C ILE A 221 2.92 -9.61 -27.40
N ILE A 222 1.67 -9.45 -27.87
CA ILE A 222 0.54 -9.03 -27.03
C ILE A 222 0.21 -9.99 -25.87
N LEU A 223 0.23 -11.31 -26.11
CA LEU A 223 -0.05 -12.30 -25.05
C LEU A 223 1.10 -12.39 -24.03
N PRO A 224 2.38 -12.53 -24.43
CA PRO A 224 3.51 -12.36 -23.51
C PRO A 224 3.43 -11.07 -22.69
N PHE A 225 3.18 -9.92 -23.33
CA PHE A 225 3.14 -8.62 -22.66
C PHE A 225 2.03 -8.50 -21.60
N ILE A 226 0.79 -8.90 -21.95
CA ILE A 226 -0.33 -8.95 -20.99
C ILE A 226 0.01 -9.87 -19.81
N SER A 227 0.63 -11.02 -20.06
CA SER A 227 1.00 -11.96 -18.99
C SER A 227 2.10 -11.41 -18.06
N ILE A 228 3.06 -10.64 -18.58
CA ILE A 228 4.07 -9.91 -17.78
C ILE A 228 3.40 -8.89 -16.86
N LEU A 229 2.46 -8.09 -17.38
CA LEU A 229 1.74 -7.08 -16.57
C LEU A 229 0.91 -7.73 -15.45
N ILE A 230 0.22 -8.85 -15.75
CA ILE A 230 -0.55 -9.60 -14.76
C ILE A 230 0.37 -10.21 -13.69
N ALA A 231 1.52 -10.77 -14.08
CA ALA A 231 2.52 -11.29 -13.15
C ALA A 231 3.14 -10.20 -12.26
N PHE A 232 3.43 -9.02 -12.82
CA PHE A 232 3.95 -7.87 -12.07
C PHE A 232 2.96 -7.38 -11.01
N ALA A 233 1.69 -7.16 -11.39
CA ALA A 233 0.62 -6.82 -10.45
C ALA A 233 0.43 -7.90 -9.37
N GLY A 234 0.60 -9.17 -9.75
CA GLY A 234 0.63 -10.33 -8.85
C GLY A 234 1.74 -10.27 -7.81
N ASN A 235 2.99 -10.02 -8.23
CA ASN A 235 4.15 -9.87 -7.35
C ASN A 235 3.93 -8.75 -6.31
N ILE A 236 3.49 -7.56 -6.76
CA ILE A 236 3.15 -6.43 -5.87
C ILE A 236 2.06 -6.84 -4.88
N CYS A 237 0.99 -7.50 -5.33
CA CYS A 237 -0.07 -7.99 -4.45
C CYS A 237 0.46 -8.98 -3.39
N GLY A 238 1.35 -9.88 -3.79
CA GLY A 238 2.04 -10.81 -2.90
C GLY A 238 2.84 -10.11 -1.80
N GLU A 239 3.61 -9.10 -2.17
CA GLU A 239 4.42 -8.31 -1.24
C GLU A 239 3.56 -7.54 -0.24
N CYS A 240 2.52 -6.84 -0.73
CA CYS A 240 1.50 -6.21 0.11
C CYS A 240 0.70 -7.19 0.99
N SER A 241 0.86 -8.50 0.78
CA SER A 241 0.22 -9.54 1.60
C SER A 241 1.08 -10.00 2.78
N TRP A 242 2.39 -9.70 2.79
CA TRP A 242 3.36 -10.09 3.82
C TRP A 242 2.94 -9.65 5.23
N TRP A 243 2.49 -8.39 5.38
CA TRP A 243 1.99 -7.86 6.66
C TRP A 243 0.81 -8.67 7.22
N ARG A 244 -0.17 -8.99 6.36
CA ARG A 244 -1.35 -9.78 6.74
C ARG A 244 -0.97 -11.21 7.13
N ILE A 245 0.03 -11.78 6.48
CA ILE A 245 0.59 -13.10 6.80
C ILE A 245 1.27 -13.09 8.16
N ASN A 246 2.08 -12.08 8.44
CA ASN A 246 2.78 -11.93 9.72
C ASN A 246 1.77 -11.83 10.88
N LEU A 247 0.76 -10.96 10.75
CA LEU A 247 -0.32 -10.82 11.75
C LEU A 247 -1.13 -12.11 11.96
N ILE A 248 -1.40 -12.91 10.92
CA ILE A 248 -2.11 -14.19 11.07
C ILE A 248 -1.25 -15.22 11.80
N VAL A 249 0.05 -15.30 11.49
CA VAL A 249 0.98 -16.21 12.17
C VAL A 249 1.13 -15.82 13.64
N LEU A 250 1.27 -14.52 13.94
CA LEU A 250 1.32 -14.01 15.32
C LEU A 250 0.02 -14.29 16.08
N LYS A 251 -1.17 -14.11 15.48
CA LYS A 251 -2.46 -14.43 16.12
C LYS A 251 -2.59 -15.91 16.48
N ASP A 252 -2.14 -16.82 15.62
CA ASP A 252 -2.17 -18.26 15.92
C ASP A 252 -1.15 -18.65 17.01
N ILE A 253 -0.08 -17.87 17.20
CA ILE A 253 0.87 -18.04 18.31
C ILE A 253 0.26 -17.53 19.62
N ASP A 254 -0.27 -16.31 19.63
CA ASP A 254 -0.91 -15.70 20.81
C ASP A 254 -2.02 -16.60 21.38
N LEU A 255 -2.91 -17.10 20.52
CA LEU A 255 -3.96 -18.07 20.87
C LEU A 255 -3.43 -19.43 21.39
N GLN A 256 -2.15 -19.74 21.18
CA GLN A 256 -1.53 -21.01 21.57
C GLN A 256 -0.53 -20.89 22.73
N THR A 257 -0.01 -19.69 23.02
CA THR A 257 0.95 -19.43 24.10
C THR A 257 0.39 -18.51 25.20
N GLY A 258 -0.78 -17.89 25.00
CA GLY A 258 -1.33 -16.90 25.93
C GLY A 258 -0.50 -15.60 25.98
N ALA A 259 0.26 -15.32 24.93
CA ALA A 259 1.02 -14.08 24.79
C ALA A 259 0.18 -13.06 24.01
N ASN A 260 0.41 -11.76 24.24
CA ASN A 260 -0.24 -10.67 23.49
C ASN A 260 0.74 -10.03 22.48
N LEU A 261 1.44 -10.83 21.66
CA LEU A 261 2.42 -10.29 20.72
C LEU A 261 1.72 -9.45 19.64
N VAL A 262 0.53 -9.84 19.20
CA VAL A 262 -0.24 -9.16 18.15
C VAL A 262 -0.61 -7.74 18.53
N GLU A 263 -0.91 -7.44 19.79
CA GLU A 263 -1.26 -6.09 20.24
C GLU A 263 -0.11 -5.09 19.97
N SER A 264 1.14 -5.55 20.01
CA SER A 264 2.31 -4.75 19.65
C SER A 264 2.47 -4.50 18.14
N TYR A 265 1.97 -5.40 17.28
CA TYR A 265 2.07 -5.30 15.82
C TYR A 265 0.79 -4.79 15.14
N SER A 266 -0.36 -4.80 15.81
CA SER A 266 -1.64 -4.33 15.26
C SER A 266 -1.78 -2.81 15.22
N LYS A 267 -0.82 -2.07 15.78
CA LYS A 267 -0.83 -0.59 15.87
C LYS A 267 -0.71 0.16 14.54
N VAL A 268 -0.45 -0.51 13.41
CA VAL A 268 -0.63 0.13 12.10
C VAL A 268 -2.12 0.10 11.75
N GLU A 269 -2.85 1.16 12.12
CA GLU A 269 -4.22 1.37 11.63
C GLU A 269 -4.20 1.30 10.10
N LYS A 270 -5.04 0.45 9.52
CA LYS A 270 -5.22 0.46 8.06
C LYS A 270 -5.84 1.80 7.68
N PRO A 271 -5.36 2.46 6.59
CA PRO A 271 -6.09 3.59 6.04
C PRO A 271 -7.54 3.15 5.75
N LYS A 272 -8.50 3.92 6.26
CA LYS A 272 -9.94 3.66 6.16
C LYS A 272 -10.42 3.89 4.71
N ILE A 273 -10.05 2.99 3.81
CA ILE A 273 -10.70 2.87 2.50
C ILE A 273 -12.16 2.49 2.77
N LYS A 274 -13.09 3.34 2.33
CA LYS A 274 -14.53 3.06 2.42
C LYS A 274 -14.85 1.82 1.58
N GLU A 275 -15.04 0.67 2.23
CA GLU A 275 -15.82 -0.42 1.62
C GLU A 275 -17.27 0.07 1.53
N SER A 276 -17.78 0.28 0.30
CA SER A 276 -19.18 0.58 0.08
C SER A 276 -20.03 -0.63 0.47
N LYS A 277 -20.84 -0.47 1.52
CA LYS A 277 -21.92 -1.41 1.86
C LYS A 277 -23.04 -1.26 0.84
N GLU A 278 -22.91 -1.91 -0.31
CA GLU A 278 -23.86 -1.75 -1.42
C GLU A 278 -24.25 -3.08 -2.11
N SER A 279 -23.85 -4.22 -1.53
CA SER A 279 -24.02 -5.55 -2.16
C SER A 279 -24.60 -6.64 -1.25
N LYS A 280 -25.35 -6.27 -0.21
CA LYS A 280 -26.05 -7.25 0.67
C LYS A 280 -27.53 -6.99 0.96
N ASP A 281 -28.03 -5.77 0.80
CA ASP A 281 -29.40 -5.43 1.24
C ASP A 281 -30.42 -5.35 0.08
N ILE A 282 -30.10 -5.91 -1.10
CA ILE A 282 -30.92 -5.86 -2.34
C ILE A 282 -31.91 -7.06 -2.43
N LYS A 283 -32.15 -7.79 -1.34
CA LYS A 283 -33.07 -8.95 -1.32
C LYS A 283 -33.98 -8.99 -0.08
N GLU A 284 -34.73 -7.91 0.09
CA GLU A 284 -35.92 -7.70 0.93
C GLU A 284 -36.05 -6.17 1.00
N ILE A 285 -36.97 -5.48 0.34
CA ILE A 285 -38.43 -5.68 0.29
C ILE A 285 -38.97 -5.22 -1.09
N LYS A 286 -39.97 -5.93 -1.61
CA LYS A 286 -40.82 -5.49 -2.74
C LYS A 286 -42.18 -5.04 -2.18
N GLU A 287 -42.80 -4.06 -2.86
CA GLU A 287 -44.22 -3.64 -2.72
C GLU A 287 -44.55 -2.99 -1.35
N VAL A 288 -45.45 -2.02 -1.16
CA VAL A 288 -46.36 -1.16 -1.99
C VAL A 288 -46.81 0.00 -1.03
N LYS A 289 -47.08 1.29 -1.38
CA LYS A 289 -47.30 2.03 -2.64
C LYS A 289 -46.97 3.56 -2.49
N GLU A 290 -47.01 4.29 -3.61
CA GLU A 290 -47.62 5.63 -3.91
C GLU A 290 -48.15 6.56 -2.79
N ILE A 291 -48.32 7.89 -2.90
CA ILE A 291 -48.06 8.99 -3.89
C ILE A 291 -48.22 10.30 -3.06
N ASN A 292 -47.41 11.37 -3.18
CA ASN A 292 -47.60 12.46 -4.14
C ASN A 292 -46.46 13.51 -4.03
N GLN A 293 -46.12 14.15 -5.15
CA GLN A 293 -45.15 15.25 -5.22
C GLN A 293 -45.84 16.61 -5.02
N VAL A 294 -45.23 17.55 -4.29
CA VAL A 294 -45.35 18.99 -4.57
C VAL A 294 -43.98 19.65 -4.35
N ASN A 295 -43.55 20.44 -5.33
CA ASN A 295 -42.22 21.06 -5.36
C ASN A 295 -42.05 22.11 -4.26
N LYS A 296 -40.98 21.98 -3.47
CA LYS A 296 -40.19 23.12 -2.98
C LYS A 296 -38.74 22.89 -3.35
N ILE A 297 -38.12 23.92 -3.92
CA ILE A 297 -36.71 23.95 -4.31
C ILE A 297 -35.89 23.80 -3.03
N LYS A 298 -35.35 22.59 -2.79
CA LYS A 298 -34.38 22.38 -1.72
C LYS A 298 -32.98 22.66 -2.25
N VAL A 299 -32.28 23.55 -1.54
CA VAL A 299 -30.84 23.74 -1.67
C VAL A 299 -30.16 22.38 -1.48
N ASP A 300 -29.18 22.07 -2.31
CA ASP A 300 -28.51 20.78 -2.35
C ASP A 300 -27.60 20.63 -1.11
N TYR A 301 -28.02 19.80 -0.14
CA TYR A 301 -27.34 19.62 1.14
C TYR A 301 -26.35 18.45 1.09
N ASP A 302 -25.07 18.67 1.41
CA ASP A 302 -24.10 17.56 1.56
C ASP A 302 -24.31 16.81 2.89
N PRO A 303 -24.81 15.55 2.89
CA PRO A 303 -25.08 14.78 4.10
C PRO A 303 -23.81 14.36 4.88
N LYS A 304 -22.63 14.83 4.46
CA LYS A 304 -21.37 14.70 5.19
C LYS A 304 -21.19 15.77 6.28
N ILE A 305 -21.73 16.98 6.11
CA ILE A 305 -21.51 18.09 7.06
C ILE A 305 -22.37 17.89 8.31
N GLU A 306 -23.67 17.67 8.14
CA GLU A 306 -24.62 17.23 9.19
C GLU A 306 -24.00 16.19 10.14
N LYS A 307 -23.52 15.08 9.57
CA LYS A 307 -22.98 13.95 10.33
C LYS A 307 -21.70 14.31 11.09
N LYS A 308 -20.90 15.26 10.61
CA LYS A 308 -19.73 15.77 11.34
C LYS A 308 -20.14 16.66 12.51
N CYS A 309 -21.04 17.61 12.31
CA CYS A 309 -21.49 18.52 13.36
C CYS A 309 -22.16 17.75 14.52
N ILE A 310 -23.06 16.81 14.19
CA ILE A 310 -23.70 15.94 15.21
C ILE A 310 -22.65 15.08 15.94
N LEU A 311 -21.64 14.56 15.24
CA LEU A 311 -20.59 13.74 15.85
C LEU A 311 -19.68 14.57 16.77
N PHE A 312 -19.32 15.80 16.38
CA PHE A 312 -18.53 16.72 17.20
C PHE A 312 -19.22 16.95 18.55
N TYR A 313 -20.48 17.39 18.55
CA TYR A 313 -21.19 17.69 19.80
C TYR A 313 -21.40 16.42 20.65
N LYS A 314 -21.70 15.26 20.04
CA LYS A 314 -21.76 13.98 20.78
C LYS A 314 -20.43 13.58 21.42
N ASN A 315 -19.31 13.82 20.73
CA ASN A 315 -17.98 13.57 21.29
C ASN A 315 -17.61 14.57 22.40
N LEU A 316 -18.03 15.83 22.27
CA LEU A 316 -17.87 16.87 23.30
C LEU A 316 -18.67 16.54 24.57
N VAL A 317 -19.96 16.17 24.44
CA VAL A 317 -20.75 15.66 25.58
C VAL A 317 -20.04 14.50 26.24
N LYS A 318 -19.68 13.46 25.48
CA LYS A 318 -19.02 12.27 26.02
C LYS A 318 -17.69 12.57 26.74
N MET A 319 -16.91 13.54 26.23
CA MET A 319 -15.68 13.99 26.88
C MET A 319 -15.97 14.66 28.24
N LEU A 320 -16.95 15.56 28.28
CA LEU A 320 -17.36 16.27 29.50
C LEU A 320 -18.04 15.34 30.51
N GLU A 321 -18.77 14.31 30.08
CA GLU A 321 -19.32 13.29 30.98
C GLU A 321 -18.24 12.43 31.60
N ASN A 322 -17.30 11.91 30.79
CA ASN A 322 -16.21 11.05 31.27
C ASN A 322 -15.24 11.79 32.20
N SER A 323 -15.07 13.11 32.02
CA SER A 323 -14.28 13.99 32.89
C SER A 323 -15.06 14.51 34.11
N ASN A 324 -16.27 14.00 34.38
CA ASN A 324 -17.14 14.44 35.48
C ASN A 324 -17.43 15.96 35.51
N ASN A 325 -17.51 16.60 34.33
CA ASN A 325 -17.68 18.05 34.18
C ASN A 325 -19.11 18.46 33.77
N LYS A 326 -20.12 17.66 34.17
CA LYS A 326 -21.55 17.82 33.82
C LYS A 326 -22.18 19.12 34.34
N ASP A 327 -21.61 19.72 35.37
CA ASP A 327 -22.13 20.97 35.96
C ASP A 327 -21.68 22.23 35.18
N SER A 328 -20.75 22.09 34.23
CA SER A 328 -20.21 23.22 33.45
C SER A 328 -21.25 23.87 32.52
N LEU A 329 -21.10 25.17 32.27
CA LEU A 329 -21.93 25.91 31.31
C LEU A 329 -21.83 25.29 29.90
N ILE A 330 -20.59 24.98 29.46
CA ILE A 330 -20.31 24.37 28.16
C ILE A 330 -21.07 23.05 27.98
N TYR A 331 -21.17 22.21 29.02
CA TYR A 331 -21.93 20.95 28.95
C TYR A 331 -23.43 21.20 28.70
N LYS A 332 -24.01 22.18 29.39
CA LYS A 332 -25.43 22.54 29.26
C LYS A 332 -25.72 23.14 27.88
N GLU A 333 -24.91 24.09 27.44
CA GLU A 333 -24.98 24.68 26.09
C GLU A 333 -24.82 23.63 24.98
N THR A 334 -23.96 22.62 25.18
CA THR A 334 -23.76 21.52 24.22
C THR A 334 -24.98 20.61 24.13
N ILE A 335 -25.63 20.31 25.25
CA ILE A 335 -26.86 19.50 25.26
C ILE A 335 -28.02 20.27 24.62
N GLU A 336 -28.22 21.53 25.02
CA GLU A 336 -29.25 22.41 24.46
C GLU A 336 -29.09 22.54 22.92
N LYS A 337 -27.86 22.72 22.43
CA LYS A 337 -27.56 22.71 20.99
C LYS A 337 -27.88 21.37 20.31
N LEU A 338 -27.62 20.23 20.97
CA LEU A 338 -27.99 18.91 20.43
C LEU A 338 -29.51 18.68 20.39
N GLU A 339 -30.25 19.19 21.38
CA GLU A 339 -31.71 19.13 21.45
C GLU A 339 -32.32 20.01 20.34
N ILE A 340 -31.88 21.27 20.22
CA ILE A 340 -32.26 22.18 19.11
C ILE A 340 -32.00 21.55 17.74
N ILE A 341 -30.84 20.89 17.55
CA ILE A 341 -30.50 20.20 16.30
C ILE A 341 -31.42 18.99 16.04
N ALA A 342 -31.86 18.28 17.08
CA ALA A 342 -32.73 17.11 16.96
C ALA A 342 -34.21 17.48 16.69
N GLU A 343 -34.67 18.61 17.21
CA GLU A 343 -36.06 19.07 17.06
C GLU A 343 -36.30 19.84 15.74
N ASN A 344 -35.29 20.59 15.26
CA ASN A 344 -35.42 21.36 14.02
C ASN A 344 -35.36 20.49 12.76
N LYS A 345 -36.41 20.56 11.94
CA LYS A 345 -36.52 19.83 10.66
C LYS A 345 -35.63 20.38 9.55
N GLU A 346 -35.20 21.64 9.64
CA GLU A 346 -34.29 22.28 8.69
C GLU A 346 -33.26 23.12 9.47
N ASN A 347 -32.06 22.56 9.67
CA ASN A 347 -30.93 23.21 10.33
C ASN A 347 -29.99 23.87 9.30
N ASP A 348 -29.50 25.08 9.58
CA ASP A 348 -28.40 25.66 8.80
C ASP A 348 -27.05 25.04 9.24
N TRP A 349 -26.68 23.97 8.55
CA TRP A 349 -25.44 23.25 8.80
C TRP A 349 -24.16 24.06 8.55
N ASN A 350 -24.21 25.15 7.78
CA ASN A 350 -23.03 26.00 7.54
C ASN A 350 -22.78 26.94 8.71
N THR A 351 -23.84 27.55 9.26
CA THR A 351 -23.74 28.33 10.51
C THR A 351 -23.29 27.43 11.66
N ILE A 352 -23.89 26.24 11.81
CA ILE A 352 -23.50 25.27 12.85
C ILE A 352 -22.03 24.80 12.65
N ALA A 353 -21.58 24.55 11.42
CA ALA A 353 -20.18 24.22 11.16
C ALA A 353 -19.21 25.33 11.59
N THR A 354 -19.60 26.60 11.38
CA THR A 354 -18.80 27.77 11.80
C THR A 354 -18.75 27.88 13.34
N GLU A 355 -19.86 27.62 14.03
CA GLU A 355 -19.88 27.51 15.51
C GLU A 355 -18.97 26.38 16.02
N VAL A 356 -19.00 25.21 15.37
CA VAL A 356 -18.13 24.06 15.70
C VAL A 356 -16.65 24.39 15.52
N GLU A 357 -16.26 25.07 14.45
CA GLU A 357 -14.87 25.50 14.25
C GLU A 357 -14.42 26.55 15.30
N ALA A 358 -15.30 27.48 15.67
CA ALA A 358 -15.03 28.45 16.73
C ALA A 358 -14.82 27.74 18.08
N GLN A 359 -15.72 26.83 18.48
CA GLN A 359 -15.58 26.04 19.71
C GLN A 359 -14.32 25.17 19.69
N MET A 360 -14.04 24.47 18.58
CA MET A 360 -12.82 23.68 18.44
C MET A 360 -11.55 24.52 18.65
N ASN A 361 -11.52 25.76 18.16
CA ASN A 361 -10.40 26.68 18.35
C ASN A 361 -10.28 27.19 19.80
N ILE A 362 -11.40 27.42 20.50
CA ILE A 362 -11.40 27.75 21.94
C ILE A 362 -10.76 26.60 22.74
N PHE A 363 -11.09 25.35 22.43
CA PHE A 363 -10.55 24.18 23.13
C PHE A 363 -9.07 23.90 22.83
N THR A 364 -8.57 24.20 21.62
CA THR A 364 -7.29 23.64 21.13
C THR A 364 -6.24 24.67 20.69
N SER A 365 -6.54 25.97 20.73
CA SER A 365 -5.64 27.04 20.24
C SER A 365 -4.25 27.03 20.91
N THR A 366 -4.20 26.94 22.23
CA THR A 366 -2.94 26.91 23.00
C THR A 366 -2.22 25.55 22.91
N ASP A 367 -2.96 24.46 22.71
CA ASP A 367 -2.41 23.13 22.51
C ASP A 367 -1.71 22.98 21.15
N LYS A 368 -2.32 23.53 20.09
CA LYS A 368 -1.72 23.55 18.74
C LYS A 368 -0.33 24.19 18.79
N GLN A 369 -0.20 25.37 19.43
CA GLN A 369 1.08 26.05 19.61
C GLN A 369 2.11 25.21 20.38
N PHE A 370 1.68 24.44 21.38
CA PHE A 370 2.56 23.53 22.10
C PHE A 370 2.97 22.32 21.24
N VAL A 371 2.04 21.70 20.52
CA VAL A 371 2.30 20.56 19.64
C VAL A 371 3.25 20.95 18.49
N ASP A 372 3.04 22.12 17.88
CA ASP A 372 3.91 22.65 16.83
C ASP A 372 5.33 22.93 17.35
N LEU A 373 5.48 23.40 18.60
CA LEU A 373 6.78 23.51 19.26
C LEU A 373 7.45 22.14 19.45
N ILE A 374 6.72 21.11 19.87
CA ILE A 374 7.28 19.76 20.05
C ILE A 374 7.74 19.20 18.69
N GLU A 375 6.97 19.41 17.62
CA GLU A 375 7.38 19.04 16.26
C GLU A 375 8.66 19.75 15.82
N GLN A 376 8.79 21.06 16.05
CA GLN A 376 10.01 21.81 15.74
C GLN A 376 11.24 21.28 16.49
N ILE A 377 11.08 20.85 17.75
CA ILE A 377 12.15 20.23 18.53
C ILE A 377 12.53 18.86 17.96
N ILE A 378 11.54 18.05 17.56
CA ILE A 378 11.71 16.72 16.93
C ILE A 378 12.45 16.81 15.60
N LEU A 379 12.12 17.82 14.78
CA LEU A 379 12.69 18.03 13.45
C LEU A 379 14.12 18.58 13.48
N ASN A 380 14.61 19.10 14.61
CA ASN A 380 15.96 19.65 14.74
C ASN A 380 17.01 18.53 14.79
N PRO A 381 17.86 18.34 13.76
CA PRO A 381 18.80 17.21 13.69
C PRO A 381 19.98 17.34 14.68
N ARG A 382 20.13 18.48 15.36
CA ARG A 382 21.22 18.72 16.33
C ARG A 382 20.90 18.27 17.75
N LEU A 383 19.65 17.90 18.05
CA LEU A 383 19.18 17.59 19.40
C LEU A 383 18.36 16.30 19.41
N ASP A 384 18.91 15.21 19.96
CA ASP A 384 18.12 14.01 20.27
C ASP A 384 17.33 14.19 21.59
N PHE A 385 16.48 15.23 21.62
CA PHE A 385 15.82 15.73 22.83
C PHE A 385 14.80 14.76 23.44
N PHE A 386 14.31 13.80 22.65
CA PHE A 386 13.31 12.81 23.08
C PHE A 386 13.78 11.35 22.97
N GLY A 387 14.93 11.08 22.35
CA GLY A 387 15.54 9.75 22.26
C GLY A 387 14.56 8.69 21.76
N ARG A 388 14.43 7.59 22.53
CA ARG A 388 13.55 6.46 22.21
C ARG A 388 12.08 6.82 21.97
N TYR A 389 11.61 7.97 22.47
CA TYR A 389 10.22 8.42 22.31
C TYR A 389 9.98 9.33 21.11
N LYS A 390 11.02 9.68 20.32
CA LYS A 390 10.86 10.53 19.13
C LYS A 390 9.78 10.00 18.18
N LYS A 391 9.84 8.71 17.84
CA LYS A 391 8.88 8.07 16.94
C LYS A 391 7.47 7.97 17.52
N ASP A 392 7.35 7.72 18.83
CA ASP A 392 6.07 7.70 19.52
C ASP A 392 5.41 9.10 19.50
N LEU A 393 6.20 10.16 19.67
CA LEU A 393 5.72 11.54 19.54
C LEU A 393 5.30 11.89 18.11
N GLU A 394 6.08 11.49 17.09
CA GLU A 394 5.70 11.68 15.68
C GLU A 394 4.31 11.08 15.38
N GLU A 395 4.05 9.83 15.81
CA GLU A 395 2.75 9.16 15.67
C GLU A 395 1.62 9.88 16.45
N LEU A 396 1.91 10.39 17.65
CA LEU A 396 0.94 11.11 18.46
C LEU A 396 0.58 12.49 17.87
N ILE A 397 1.56 13.20 17.31
CA ILE A 397 1.37 14.51 16.66
C ILE A 397 0.55 14.37 15.38
N GLU A 398 0.84 13.36 14.55
CA GLU A 398 0.03 13.05 13.36
C GLU A 398 -1.41 12.69 13.76
N GLY A 399 -1.58 11.84 14.77
CA GLY A 399 -2.89 11.46 15.30
C GLY A 399 -3.69 12.64 15.86
N TYR A 400 -3.03 13.56 16.57
CA TYR A 400 -3.64 14.79 17.09
C TYR A 400 -4.13 15.71 15.96
N ARG A 401 -3.26 15.99 14.97
CA ARG A 401 -3.63 16.81 13.80
C ARG A 401 -4.74 16.19 12.96
N PHE A 402 -4.75 14.86 12.82
CA PHE A 402 -5.83 14.14 12.14
C PHE A 402 -7.16 14.30 12.89
N ALA A 403 -7.16 14.10 14.22
CA ALA A 403 -8.36 14.23 15.05
C ALA A 403 -8.99 15.63 14.97
N LEU A 404 -8.16 16.69 15.02
CA LEU A 404 -8.60 18.07 14.79
C LEU A 404 -9.25 18.26 13.41
N LYS A 405 -8.63 17.73 12.34
CA LYS A 405 -9.16 17.81 10.97
C LYS A 405 -10.48 17.04 10.77
N THR A 406 -10.75 16.04 11.60
CA THR A 406 -12.02 15.29 11.60
C THR A 406 -13.07 15.81 12.59
N TRP A 407 -12.77 16.90 13.30
CA TRP A 407 -13.57 17.43 14.41
C TRP A 407 -13.84 16.42 15.55
N ASP A 408 -12.87 15.55 15.83
CA ASP A 408 -12.94 14.60 16.94
C ASP A 408 -12.13 15.10 18.14
N LEU A 409 -12.74 16.00 18.92
CA LEU A 409 -12.10 16.60 20.10
C LEU A 409 -11.73 15.55 21.17
N PHE A 410 -12.56 14.52 21.34
CA PHE A 410 -12.33 13.43 22.28
C PHE A 410 -11.04 12.67 21.93
N ALA A 411 -10.84 12.35 20.64
CA ALA A 411 -9.60 11.71 20.19
C ALA A 411 -8.39 12.65 20.25
N ALA A 412 -8.58 13.95 19.98
CA ALA A 412 -7.51 14.95 20.08
C ALA A 412 -7.00 15.09 21.53
N GLU A 413 -7.89 15.17 22.52
CA GLU A 413 -7.51 15.32 23.93
C GLU A 413 -6.66 14.13 24.41
N ILE A 414 -7.09 12.89 24.14
CA ILE A 414 -6.34 11.67 24.51
C ILE A 414 -4.92 11.67 23.92
N LYS A 415 -4.76 12.12 22.66
CA LYS A 415 -3.44 12.20 22.00
C LYS A 415 -2.58 13.29 22.62
N LEU A 416 -3.15 14.44 22.94
CA LEU A 416 -2.46 15.54 23.59
C LEU A 416 -1.98 15.17 25.01
N GLU A 417 -2.81 14.51 25.81
CA GLU A 417 -2.43 14.01 27.14
C GLU A 417 -1.23 13.07 27.09
N GLN A 418 -1.17 12.21 26.06
CA GLN A 418 -0.02 11.32 25.81
C GLN A 418 1.24 12.10 25.41
N ILE A 419 1.10 13.18 24.63
CA ILE A 419 2.21 14.10 24.30
C ILE A 419 2.71 14.82 25.56
N PHE A 420 1.82 15.35 26.40
CA PHE A 420 2.19 15.95 27.69
C PHE A 420 2.90 14.95 28.60
N ALA A 421 2.43 13.70 28.68
CA ALA A 421 3.03 12.65 29.48
C ALA A 421 4.49 12.35 29.07
N ILE A 422 4.79 12.29 27.77
CA ILE A 422 6.17 12.14 27.28
C ILE A 422 6.99 13.40 27.59
N ALA A 423 6.43 14.59 27.31
CA ALA A 423 7.11 15.86 27.51
C ALA A 423 7.45 16.14 28.99
N PHE A 424 6.71 15.57 29.95
CA PHE A 424 7.02 15.65 31.39
C PHE A 424 8.42 15.19 31.77
N ARG A 425 9.06 14.30 31.00
CA ARG A 425 10.43 13.84 31.26
C ARG A 425 11.43 15.00 31.22
N ASN A 426 11.22 15.98 30.35
CA ASN A 426 12.13 17.08 30.10
C ASN A 426 11.72 18.31 30.92
N GLN A 427 12.54 18.69 31.91
CA GLN A 427 12.24 19.78 32.85
C GLN A 427 11.99 21.12 32.15
N GLU A 428 12.68 21.39 31.04
CA GLU A 428 12.53 22.60 30.23
C GLU A 428 11.14 22.76 29.61
N LEU A 429 10.40 21.66 29.40
CA LEU A 429 9.05 21.68 28.84
C LEU A 429 7.96 21.77 29.92
N LEU A 430 8.25 21.40 31.18
CA LEU A 430 7.27 21.42 32.27
C LEU A 430 6.52 22.77 32.38
N PRO A 431 7.18 23.95 32.37
CA PRO A 431 6.48 25.23 32.49
C PRO A 431 5.53 25.54 31.32
N LYS A 432 5.80 24.98 30.13
CA LYS A 432 4.95 25.15 28.93
C LYS A 432 3.73 24.24 29.02
N ILE A 433 3.90 22.99 29.47
CA ILE A 433 2.79 22.07 29.72
C ILE A 433 1.84 22.64 30.78
N GLY A 434 2.39 23.11 31.91
CA GLY A 434 1.59 23.71 32.97
C GLY A 434 0.88 25.01 32.56
N PHE A 435 1.39 25.74 31.56
CA PHE A 435 0.67 26.87 30.95
C PHE A 435 -0.54 26.40 30.12
N CYS A 436 -0.38 25.37 29.28
CA CYS A 436 -1.51 24.76 28.54
C CYS A 436 -2.58 24.25 29.51
N LEU A 437 -2.18 23.48 30.53
CA LEU A 437 -3.10 22.96 31.56
C LEU A 437 -3.82 24.09 32.32
N LYS A 438 -3.10 25.14 32.76
CA LYS A 438 -3.70 26.31 33.42
C LYS A 438 -4.75 26.99 32.51
N ASN A 439 -4.48 27.13 31.22
CA ASN A 439 -5.43 27.73 30.29
C ASN A 439 -6.69 26.87 30.15
N LYS A 440 -6.54 25.54 29.96
CA LYS A 440 -7.69 24.61 29.89
C LYS A 440 -8.54 24.58 31.14
N ILE A 441 -7.91 24.61 32.32
CA ILE A 441 -8.64 24.68 33.59
C ILE A 441 -9.43 26.00 33.66
N ASN A 442 -8.80 27.13 33.34
CA ASN A 442 -9.47 28.44 33.39
C ASN A 442 -10.65 28.56 32.40
N SER A 443 -10.53 28.02 31.19
CA SER A 443 -11.57 28.12 30.16
C SER A 443 -12.65 27.05 30.30
N ASN A 444 -12.26 25.77 30.36
CA ASN A 444 -13.15 24.65 30.07
C ASN A 444 -13.40 23.74 31.28
N PHE A 445 -12.45 23.66 32.21
CA PHE A 445 -12.48 22.72 33.35
C PHE A 445 -12.41 23.42 34.72
N LYS A 446 -13.01 24.60 34.85
CA LYS A 446 -12.95 25.46 36.05
C LYS A 446 -13.41 24.76 37.34
N ASN A 447 -14.32 23.80 37.22
CA ASN A 447 -14.79 22.94 38.31
C ASN A 447 -13.68 22.12 38.98
N ILE A 448 -12.57 21.82 38.28
CA ILE A 448 -11.41 21.12 38.84
C ILE A 448 -10.67 22.04 39.81
N ASP A 449 -10.40 23.30 39.41
CA ASP A 449 -9.72 24.28 40.27
C ASP A 449 -10.53 24.59 41.52
N GLN A 450 -11.84 24.79 41.37
CA GLN A 450 -12.75 25.06 42.50
C GLN A 450 -12.76 23.94 43.55
N LYS A 451 -12.48 22.69 43.16
CA LYS A 451 -12.44 21.53 44.07
C LYS A 451 -11.07 21.31 44.71
N THR A 452 -9.98 21.69 44.05
CA THR A 452 -8.61 21.22 44.39
C THR A 452 -7.54 22.31 44.46
N ASN A 453 -7.87 23.55 44.10
CA ASN A 453 -6.97 24.71 44.01
C ASN A 453 -5.66 24.40 43.24
N VAL A 454 -5.79 23.68 42.12
CA VAL A 454 -4.66 23.22 41.32
C VAL A 454 -3.87 24.36 40.70
N ILE A 455 -4.51 25.48 40.32
CA ILE A 455 -3.80 26.64 39.75
C ILE A 455 -2.92 27.29 40.81
N GLY A 456 -3.43 27.53 42.03
CA GLY A 456 -2.64 28.08 43.13
C GLY A 456 -1.47 27.16 43.51
N ARG A 457 -1.70 25.85 43.55
CA ARG A 457 -0.66 24.84 43.81
C ARG A 457 0.43 24.84 42.72
N LEU A 458 0.05 24.91 41.43
CA LEU A 458 1.01 25.04 40.33
C LEU A 458 1.88 26.31 40.46
N GLU A 459 1.28 27.45 40.78
CA GLU A 459 2.02 28.71 40.90
C GLU A 459 3.01 28.70 42.07
N ILE A 460 2.60 28.17 43.23
CA ILE A 460 3.49 27.99 44.38
C ILE A 460 4.67 27.07 44.02
N ALA A 461 4.40 25.91 43.42
CA ALA A 461 5.46 24.98 43.01
C ALA A 461 6.41 25.58 41.95
N LYS A 462 5.88 26.37 41.00
CA LYS A 462 6.69 27.11 40.01
C LYS A 462 7.59 28.16 40.65
N ASN A 463 7.03 28.97 41.55
CA ASN A 463 7.76 30.06 42.22
C ASN A 463 8.86 29.51 43.13
N ASN A 464 8.60 28.39 43.81
CA ASN A 464 9.56 27.67 44.64
C ASN A 464 10.56 26.82 43.83
N LYS A 465 10.44 26.76 42.50
CA LYS A 465 11.23 25.90 41.58
C LYS A 465 11.18 24.40 41.91
N ASP A 466 10.10 23.95 42.55
CA ASP A 466 9.87 22.54 42.89
C ASP A 466 9.30 21.80 41.66
N TYR A 467 10.18 21.47 40.71
CA TYR A 467 9.80 20.77 39.49
C TYR A 467 9.24 19.36 39.71
N LYS A 468 9.50 18.74 40.87
CA LYS A 468 8.97 17.41 41.20
C LYS A 468 7.48 17.54 41.54
N ASN A 469 7.14 18.37 42.52
CA ASN A 469 5.76 18.66 42.90
C ASN A 469 4.99 19.29 41.74
N TYR A 470 5.62 20.18 40.96
CA TYR A 470 5.01 20.75 39.75
C TYR A 470 4.60 19.67 38.73
N ARG A 471 5.44 18.65 38.51
CA ARG A 471 5.11 17.50 37.64
C ARG A 471 3.99 16.64 38.24
N GLU A 472 3.99 16.43 39.54
CA GLU A 472 2.94 15.67 40.26
C GLU A 472 1.58 16.39 40.14
N ILE A 473 1.53 17.70 40.34
CA ILE A 473 0.31 18.50 40.17
C ILE A 473 -0.14 18.51 38.69
N CYS A 474 0.76 18.68 37.73
CA CYS A 474 0.40 18.56 36.30
C CYS A 474 -0.15 17.16 35.95
N THR A 475 0.37 16.11 36.59
CA THR A 475 -0.11 14.73 36.43
C THR A 475 -1.50 14.54 37.04
N GLU A 476 -1.75 15.08 38.23
CA GLU A 476 -3.06 15.10 38.88
C GLU A 476 -4.11 15.79 38.00
N ILE A 477 -3.79 16.97 37.45
CA ILE A 477 -4.67 17.70 36.53
C ILE A 477 -5.01 16.87 35.30
N ILE A 478 -4.03 16.26 34.64
CA ILE A 478 -4.28 15.39 33.47
C ILE A 478 -5.14 14.19 33.87
N LYS A 479 -4.86 13.53 35.00
CA LYS A 479 -5.66 12.39 35.49
C LYS A 479 -7.10 12.80 35.82
N GLU A 480 -7.35 14.03 36.27
CA GLU A 480 -8.71 14.53 36.52
C GLU A 480 -9.45 14.98 35.26
N MET A 481 -8.77 15.65 34.34
CA MET A 481 -9.35 16.08 33.05
C MET A 481 -9.63 14.90 32.11
N SER A 482 -8.89 13.80 32.23
CA SER A 482 -8.85 12.80 31.16
C SER A 482 -10.17 12.07 30.92
N PRO A 483 -10.64 11.98 29.65
CA PRO A 483 -11.83 11.23 29.30
C PRO A 483 -11.63 9.71 29.42
N ILE A 484 -10.41 9.21 29.67
CA ILE A 484 -10.15 7.80 29.99
C ILE A 484 -9.06 7.67 31.08
N LYS A 485 -9.40 8.10 32.30
CA LYS A 485 -8.53 8.07 33.50
C LYS A 485 -7.63 6.82 33.67
N PRO A 486 -8.11 5.56 33.46
CA PRO A 486 -7.25 4.37 33.62
C PRO A 486 -6.15 4.26 32.55
N ILE A 487 -6.44 4.63 31.29
CA ILE A 487 -5.49 4.55 30.19
C ILE A 487 -4.39 5.60 30.37
N ILE A 488 -4.76 6.85 30.67
CA ILE A 488 -3.76 7.90 30.88
C ILE A 488 -2.93 7.63 32.13
N SER A 489 -3.52 7.06 33.19
CA SER A 489 -2.77 6.73 34.40
C SER A 489 -1.71 5.66 34.12
N SER A 490 -2.09 4.55 33.51
CA SER A 490 -1.14 3.51 33.08
C SER A 490 -0.06 4.06 32.13
N TYR A 491 -0.42 4.98 31.24
CA TYR A 491 0.53 5.59 30.31
C TYR A 491 1.52 6.54 31.00
N VAL A 492 1.04 7.46 31.83
CA VAL A 492 1.89 8.40 32.59
C VAL A 492 2.81 7.63 33.54
N ASP A 493 2.28 6.67 34.28
CA ASP A 493 3.07 5.88 35.23
C ASP A 493 4.15 5.06 34.48
N LYS A 494 3.83 4.50 33.30
CA LYS A 494 4.82 3.85 32.42
C LYS A 494 5.94 4.79 31.95
N ILE A 495 5.63 6.05 31.65
CA ILE A 495 6.56 7.02 31.05
C ILE A 495 7.43 7.75 32.09
N ILE A 496 6.89 7.97 33.29
CA ILE A 496 7.60 8.62 34.41
C ILE A 496 8.51 7.62 35.16
N TYR A 497 8.07 6.36 35.33
CA TYR A 497 8.79 5.37 36.14
C TYR A 497 9.61 4.32 35.35
N ASN A 498 9.71 4.42 34.01
CA ASN A 498 10.63 3.62 33.16
C ASN A 498 11.48 4.46 32.20
#